data_AF-A0A1G2UQG1-F1
#
_entry.id   AF-A0A1G2UQG1-F1
#
_cell.length_a   1.000
_cell.length_b   1.000
_cell.length_c   1.000
_cell.angle_alpha   90.00
_cell.angle_beta   90.00
_cell.angle_gamma   90.00
#
_symmetry.space_group_name_H-M   'P 1'
#
loop_
_entity.id
_entity.type
_entity.pdbx_description
1 polymer ?
#
loop_
_entity_poly.entity_id
_entity_poly.type
_entity_poly.pdbx_seq_one_letter_code
_entity_poly.pdbx_strand_id
1 'polypeptide(L)'
;MNGVQYILSIIASLGVGSYFTTKFIDRRNRFLDSRKEIYSQMAESLSGFFDTEDKNSKQIKLSEVLKQYRQIQIWGAPEVVRSIKVFIKIMDISILSSQKNKDQSYKNVILSMRNDLLKENILPNFILKFINKNRKELNEDDIDVYGKIQ
;
A
#
# COMPACT_ATOMS: atom_id res chain seq x y z
N MET A 1 7.50 11.12 44.44
CA MET A 1 7.33 11.90 43.19
C MET A 1 6.17 12.85 43.38
N ASN A 2 6.38 14.15 43.22
CA ASN A 2 5.29 15.14 43.32
C ASN A 2 4.38 15.01 42.08
N GLY A 3 3.08 15.26 42.23
CA GLY A 3 2.09 15.11 41.15
C GLY A 3 2.46 15.83 39.85
N VAL A 4 3.17 16.96 39.94
CA VAL A 4 3.69 17.71 38.78
C VAL A 4 4.74 16.92 37.98
N GLN A 5 5.65 16.18 38.64
CA GLN A 5 6.65 15.35 37.96
C GLN A 5 6.00 14.15 37.26
N TYR A 6 4.92 13.61 37.84
CA TYR A 6 4.15 12.54 37.22
C TYR A 6 3.44 13.02 35.96
N ILE A 7 2.77 14.18 36.00
CA ILE A 7 2.12 14.79 34.84
C ILE A 7 3.12 15.09 33.71
N LEU A 8 4.28 15.67 34.04
CA LEU A 8 5.34 15.94 33.04
C LEU A 8 5.86 14.66 32.40
N SER A 9 5.99 13.56 33.16
CA SER A 9 6.42 12.26 32.62
C SER A 9 5.38 11.66 31.66
N ILE A 10 4.08 11.85 31.93
CA ILE A 10 3.00 11.43 31.04
C ILE A 10 3.02 12.24 29.74
N ILE A 11 3.11 13.58 29.84
CA ILE A 11 3.15 14.46 28.66
C ILE A 11 4.36 14.13 27.77
N ALA A 12 5.54 13.92 28.37
CA ALA A 12 6.73 13.52 27.63
C ALA A 12 6.54 12.16 26.93
N SER A 13 5.95 11.19 27.62
CA SER A 13 5.69 9.84 27.06
C SER A 13 4.68 9.89 25.91
N LEU A 14 3.61 10.68 26.03
CA LEU A 14 2.61 10.88 24.99
C LEU A 14 3.19 11.62 23.78
N GLY A 15 4.00 12.65 24.01
CA GLY A 15 4.66 13.40 22.94
C GLY A 15 5.62 12.54 22.11
N VAL A 16 6.44 11.73 22.79
CA VAL A 16 7.37 10.79 22.13
C VAL A 16 6.60 9.70 21.38
N GLY A 17 5.57 9.11 22.00
CA GLY A 17 4.73 8.09 21.36
C GLY A 17 4.04 8.62 20.10
N SER A 18 3.42 9.80 20.19
CA SER A 18 2.79 10.49 19.06
C SER A 18 3.79 10.72 17.92
N TYR A 19 4.97 11.26 18.21
CA TYR A 19 6.00 11.52 17.20
C TYR A 19 6.38 10.26 16.40
N PHE A 20 6.63 9.14 17.08
CA PHE A 20 6.99 7.89 16.41
C PHE A 20 5.82 7.32 15.59
N THR A 21 4.59 7.40 16.11
CA THR A 21 3.40 6.95 15.37
C THR A 21 3.17 7.77 14.10
N THR A 22 3.27 9.10 14.19
CA THR A 22 3.15 10.01 13.04
C THR A 22 4.22 9.71 12.00
N LYS A 23 5.49 9.61 12.40
CA LYS A 23 6.57 9.25 11.48
C LYS A 23 6.38 7.89 10.80
N PHE A 24 5.84 6.91 11.52
CA PHE A 24 5.54 5.59 10.96
C PHE A 24 4.41 5.68 9.92
N ILE A 25 3.33 6.41 10.21
CA ILE A 25 2.22 6.65 9.28
C ILE A 25 2.72 7.39 8.03
N ASP A 26 3.50 8.45 8.19
CA ASP A 26 4.06 9.20 7.06
C ASP A 26 4.97 8.35 6.17
N ARG A 27 5.79 7.50 6.79
CA ARG A 27 6.65 6.57 6.05
C ARG A 27 5.81 5.55 5.29
N ARG A 28 4.78 5.00 5.93
CA ARG A 28 3.84 4.06 5.31
C ARG A 28 3.10 4.69 4.14
N ASN A 29 2.56 5.90 4.29
CA ASN A 29 1.84 6.60 3.24
C ASN A 29 2.73 6.81 2.02
N ARG A 30 3.97 7.29 2.21
CA ARG A 30 4.94 7.41 1.12
C ARG A 30 5.21 6.09 0.40
N PHE A 31 5.28 4.97 1.14
CA PHE A 31 5.43 3.66 0.51
C PHE A 31 4.20 3.24 -0.31
N LEU A 32 2.99 3.50 0.18
CA LEU A 32 1.76 3.21 -0.55
C LEU A 32 1.65 4.05 -1.82
N ASP A 33 2.02 5.33 -1.76
CA ASP A 33 2.03 6.23 -2.91
C ASP A 33 3.02 5.76 -3.98
N SER A 34 4.26 5.44 -3.60
CA SER A 34 5.24 4.88 -4.53
C SER A 34 4.77 3.55 -5.14
N ARG A 35 4.14 2.68 -4.35
CA ARG A 35 3.62 1.41 -4.86
C ARG A 35 2.48 1.62 -5.86
N LYS A 36 1.57 2.55 -5.56
CA LYS A 36 0.47 2.93 -6.45
C LYS A 36 0.99 3.48 -7.78
N GLU A 37 2.02 4.34 -7.73
CA GLU A 37 2.67 4.87 -8.93
C GLU A 37 3.26 3.76 -9.81
N ILE A 38 4.03 2.84 -9.22
CA ILE A 38 4.62 1.70 -9.95
C ILE A 38 3.51 0.81 -10.56
N TYR A 39 2.43 0.55 -9.83
CA TYR A 39 1.31 -0.24 -10.35
C TYR A 39 0.55 0.46 -11.48
N SER A 40 0.40 1.78 -11.42
CA SER A 40 -0.17 2.57 -12.52
C SER A 40 0.70 2.49 -13.77
N GLN A 41 2.01 2.71 -13.63
CA GLN A 41 2.96 2.60 -14.75
C GLN A 41 2.94 1.18 -15.35
N MET A 42 2.86 0.15 -14.51
CA MET A 42 2.70 -1.24 -14.97
C MET A 42 1.41 -1.44 -15.75
N ALA A 43 0.26 -0.95 -15.27
CA ALA A 43 -1.00 -1.06 -15.97
C ALA A 43 -0.96 -0.38 -17.36
N GLU A 44 -0.33 0.79 -17.47
CA GLU A 44 -0.14 1.52 -18.73
C GLU A 44 0.78 0.78 -19.71
N SER A 45 1.90 0.22 -19.23
CA SER A 45 2.78 -0.57 -20.10
C SER A 45 2.11 -1.88 -20.54
N LEU A 46 1.28 -2.49 -19.69
CA LEU A 46 0.52 -3.69 -20.01
C LEU A 46 -0.61 -3.43 -21.02
N SER A 47 -1.33 -2.30 -20.93
CA SER A 47 -2.40 -1.97 -21.89
C SER A 47 -1.84 -1.78 -23.30
N GLY A 48 -0.62 -1.27 -23.43
CA GLY A 48 0.05 -1.09 -24.72
C GLY A 48 0.24 -2.38 -25.53
N PHE A 49 0.15 -3.57 -24.92
CA PHE A 49 0.22 -4.84 -25.65
C PHE A 49 -1.05 -5.19 -26.43
N PHE A 50 -2.18 -4.60 -26.07
CA PHE A 50 -3.47 -4.83 -26.73
C PHE A 50 -3.75 -3.79 -27.82
N ASP A 51 -3.11 -2.61 -27.74
CA ASP A 51 -3.31 -1.50 -28.68
C ASP A 51 -2.26 -1.40 -29.80
N THR A 52 -1.17 -2.20 -29.78
CA THR A 52 -0.08 -2.11 -30.80
C THR A 52 0.03 -3.33 -31.72
N GLU A 53 0.02 -3.11 -33.04
CA GLU A 53 0.07 -4.16 -34.06
C GLU A 53 1.50 -4.54 -34.50
N ASP A 54 2.53 -3.70 -34.29
CA ASP A 54 3.89 -3.99 -34.76
C ASP A 54 4.78 -4.72 -33.73
N LYS A 55 5.76 -5.49 -34.23
CA LYS A 55 6.66 -6.31 -33.40
C LYS A 55 7.65 -5.48 -32.56
N ASN A 56 8.07 -4.30 -33.05
CA ASN A 56 9.07 -3.49 -32.36
C ASN A 56 8.47 -2.80 -31.14
N SER A 57 7.24 -2.26 -31.25
CA SER A 57 6.55 -1.67 -30.10
C SER A 57 6.29 -2.69 -28.99
N LYS A 58 5.95 -3.94 -29.33
CA LYS A 58 5.78 -5.01 -28.34
C LYS A 58 7.06 -5.31 -27.57
N GLN A 59 8.22 -5.26 -28.22
CA GLN A 59 9.51 -5.45 -27.54
C GLN A 59 9.86 -4.30 -26.60
N ILE A 60 9.60 -3.06 -27.01
CA ILE A 60 9.78 -1.87 -26.17
C ILE A 60 8.90 -1.97 -24.92
N LYS A 61 7.62 -2.30 -25.10
CA LYS A 61 6.67 -2.48 -23.99
C LYS A 61 7.05 -3.63 -23.07
N LEU A 62 7.60 -4.73 -23.61
CA LEU A 62 8.12 -5.82 -22.78
C LEU A 62 9.31 -5.38 -21.92
N SER A 63 10.21 -4.56 -22.47
CA SER A 63 11.31 -3.98 -21.72
C SER A 63 10.83 -3.09 -20.57
N GLU A 64 9.82 -2.23 -20.83
CA GLU A 64 9.19 -1.39 -19.80
C GLU A 64 8.54 -2.24 -18.69
N VAL A 65 7.77 -3.25 -19.05
CA VAL A 65 7.15 -4.20 -18.11
C VAL A 65 8.22 -4.90 -17.28
N LEU A 66 9.33 -5.34 -17.88
CA LEU A 66 10.41 -5.98 -17.12
C LEU A 66 11.08 -5.02 -16.13
N LYS A 67 11.24 -3.75 -16.49
CA LYS A 67 11.78 -2.72 -15.59
C LYS A 67 10.86 -2.51 -14.38
N GLN A 68 9.57 -2.34 -14.63
CA GLN A 68 8.56 -2.16 -13.57
C GLN A 68 8.42 -3.43 -12.72
N TYR A 69 8.46 -4.61 -13.33
CA TYR A 69 8.40 -5.89 -12.63
C TYR A 69 9.51 -6.03 -11.59
N ARG A 70 10.75 -5.63 -11.91
CA ARG A 70 11.86 -5.62 -10.94
C ARG A 70 11.58 -4.72 -9.73
N GLN A 71 10.93 -3.58 -9.94
CA GLN A 71 10.55 -2.68 -8.84
C GLN A 71 9.43 -3.31 -7.99
N ILE A 72 8.45 -3.95 -8.64
CA ILE A 72 7.36 -4.66 -7.97
C ILE A 72 7.88 -5.87 -7.18
N GLN A 73 8.94 -6.55 -7.61
CA GLN A 73 9.51 -7.67 -6.86
C GLN A 73 9.99 -7.30 -5.46
N ILE A 74 10.38 -6.03 -5.24
CA ILE A 74 10.86 -5.55 -3.95
C ILE A 74 9.68 -5.24 -3.02
N TRP A 75 8.60 -4.69 -3.56
CA TRP A 75 7.55 -4.03 -2.77
C TRP A 75 6.16 -4.64 -2.90
N GLY A 76 5.90 -5.42 -3.93
CA GLY A 76 4.59 -5.98 -4.21
C GLY A 76 4.33 -7.28 -3.46
N ALA A 77 3.06 -7.55 -3.21
CA ALA A 77 2.67 -8.82 -2.63
C ALA A 77 3.08 -10.02 -3.51
N PRO A 78 3.36 -11.18 -2.91
CA PRO A 78 3.75 -12.39 -3.65
C PRO A 78 2.75 -12.77 -4.76
N GLU A 79 1.45 -12.55 -4.54
CA GLU A 79 0.41 -12.80 -5.53
C GLU A 79 0.55 -11.90 -6.77
N VAL A 80 0.92 -10.64 -6.59
CA VAL A 80 1.17 -9.68 -7.67
C VAL A 80 2.39 -10.09 -8.47
N VAL A 81 3.48 -10.44 -7.79
CA VAL A 81 4.72 -10.90 -8.46
C VAL A 81 4.44 -12.16 -9.27
N ARG A 82 3.67 -13.11 -8.72
CA ARG A 82 3.30 -14.35 -9.41
C ARG A 82 2.43 -14.10 -10.63
N SER A 83 1.42 -13.23 -10.53
CA SER A 83 0.52 -12.92 -11.64
C SER A 83 1.27 -12.25 -12.81
N ILE A 84 2.18 -11.31 -12.52
CA ILE A 84 3.00 -10.65 -13.54
C ILE A 84 3.95 -11.66 -14.22
N LYS A 85 4.59 -12.54 -13.44
CA LYS A 85 5.45 -13.60 -14.00
C LYS A 85 4.69 -14.49 -14.98
N VAL A 86 3.46 -14.87 -14.65
CA VAL A 86 2.60 -15.66 -15.54
C VAL A 86 2.24 -14.88 -16.80
N PHE A 87 1.90 -13.59 -16.65
CA PHE A 87 1.60 -12.72 -17.79
C PHE A 87 2.78 -12.60 -18.75
N ILE A 88 3.98 -12.31 -18.25
CA ILE A 88 5.20 -12.20 -19.08
C ILE A 88 5.42 -13.49 -19.88
N LYS A 89 5.23 -14.65 -19.25
CA LYS A 89 5.35 -15.94 -19.94
C LYS A 89 4.30 -16.13 -21.04
N ILE A 90 3.06 -15.70 -20.82
CA ILE A 90 1.98 -15.84 -21.81
C ILE A 90 2.19 -14.89 -23.00
N MET A 91 2.82 -13.75 -22.77
CA MET A 91 3.11 -12.73 -23.78
C MET A 91 4.40 -12.95 -24.56
N ASP A 92 5.21 -13.93 -24.15
CA ASP A 92 6.38 -14.35 -24.90
C ASP A 92 5.95 -14.77 -26.32
N ILE A 93 6.54 -14.13 -27.32
CA ILE A 93 6.21 -14.32 -28.75
C ILE A 93 6.46 -15.77 -29.20
N SER A 94 7.33 -16.50 -28.49
CA SER A 94 7.59 -17.92 -28.74
C SER A 94 6.43 -18.83 -28.30
N ILE A 95 5.50 -18.35 -27.47
CA ILE A 95 4.40 -19.12 -26.92
C ILE A 95 3.11 -18.76 -27.68
N LEU A 96 2.54 -19.75 -28.37
CA LEU A 96 1.27 -19.62 -29.06
C LEU A 96 0.12 -19.65 -28.04
N SER A 97 -0.19 -18.48 -27.47
CA SER A 97 -1.29 -18.31 -26.51
C SER A 97 -2.51 -17.66 -27.18
N SER A 98 -3.71 -18.19 -26.88
CA SER A 98 -4.96 -17.60 -27.38
C SER A 98 -5.18 -16.20 -26.83
N GLN A 99 -5.86 -15.33 -27.58
CA GLN A 99 -6.19 -13.98 -27.12
C GLN A 99 -6.95 -13.99 -25.79
N LYS A 100 -7.90 -14.93 -25.64
CA LYS A 100 -8.65 -15.15 -24.39
C LYS A 100 -7.73 -15.41 -23.19
N ASN A 101 -6.65 -16.16 -23.37
CA ASN A 101 -5.69 -16.44 -22.29
C ASN A 101 -4.86 -15.19 -21.93
N LYS A 102 -4.50 -14.38 -22.94
CA LYS A 102 -3.80 -13.10 -22.74
C LYS A 102 -4.68 -12.13 -21.95
N ASP A 103 -5.93 -11.97 -22.35
CA ASP A 103 -6.90 -11.10 -21.67
C ASP A 103 -7.14 -11.55 -20.23
N GLN A 104 -7.29 -12.85 -20.00
CA GLN A 104 -7.48 -13.40 -18.66
C GLN A 104 -6.26 -13.17 -17.78
N SER A 105 -5.05 -13.37 -18.31
CA SER A 105 -3.82 -13.11 -17.56
C SER A 105 -3.67 -11.63 -17.22
N TYR A 106 -4.00 -10.73 -18.15
CA TYR A 106 -4.02 -9.29 -17.89
C TYR A 106 -4.98 -8.95 -16.73
N LYS A 107 -6.22 -9.43 -16.79
CA LYS A 107 -7.21 -9.24 -15.71
C LYS A 107 -6.69 -9.73 -14.36
N ASN A 108 -6.03 -10.89 -14.33
CA ASN A 108 -5.46 -11.44 -13.10
C ASN A 108 -4.37 -10.54 -12.51
N VAL A 109 -3.53 -9.93 -13.35
CA VAL A 109 -2.52 -8.95 -12.91
C VAL A 109 -3.20 -7.73 -12.29
N ILE A 110 -4.13 -7.10 -13.00
CA ILE A 110 -4.87 -5.92 -12.53
C ILE A 110 -5.59 -6.19 -11.21
N LEU A 111 -6.30 -7.32 -11.10
CA LEU A 111 -7.01 -7.70 -9.88
C LEU A 111 -6.05 -7.94 -8.71
N SER A 112 -4.90 -8.58 -8.95
CA SER A 112 -3.90 -8.80 -7.91
C SER A 112 -3.33 -7.49 -7.37
N MET A 113 -2.98 -6.53 -8.25
CA MET A 113 -2.49 -5.21 -7.84
C MET A 113 -3.54 -4.44 -7.06
N ARG A 114 -4.80 -4.45 -7.53
CA ARG A 114 -5.92 -3.80 -6.84
C ARG A 114 -6.14 -4.38 -5.44
N ASN A 115 -6.13 -5.70 -5.32
CA ASN A 115 -6.34 -6.38 -4.03
C ASN A 115 -5.20 -6.11 -3.06
N ASP A 116 -3.95 -6.04 -3.54
CA ASP A 116 -2.79 -5.66 -2.72
C ASP A 116 -2.97 -4.25 -2.12
N LEU A 117 -3.30 -3.27 -2.96
CA LEU A 117 -3.56 -1.90 -2.51
C LEU A 117 -4.73 -1.82 -1.50
N LEU A 118 -5.79 -2.61 -1.69
CA LEU A 118 -6.94 -2.64 -0.79
C LEU A 118 -6.63 -3.29 0.56
N LYS A 119 -5.85 -4.38 0.58
CA LYS A 119 -5.43 -5.05 1.83
C LYS A 119 -4.49 -4.19 2.66
N GLU A 120 -3.64 -3.41 2.00
CA GLU A 120 -2.70 -2.50 2.64
C GLU A 120 -3.33 -1.18 3.12
N ASN A 121 -4.64 -0.96 2.98
CA ASN A 121 -5.34 0.18 3.59
C ASN A 121 -5.72 -0.03 5.08
N ILE A 122 -5.41 -1.20 5.66
CA ILE A 122 -5.73 -1.49 7.06
C ILE A 122 -4.60 -0.96 7.96
N LEU A 123 -4.87 0.12 8.72
CA LEU A 123 -3.94 0.58 9.77
C LEU A 123 -3.57 -0.60 10.68
N PRO A 124 -2.30 -0.72 11.11
CA PRO A 124 -1.90 -1.85 11.94
C PRO A 124 -2.73 -1.85 13.23
N ASN A 125 -3.16 -3.03 13.67
CA ASN A 125 -4.01 -3.17 14.86
C ASN A 125 -3.46 -2.47 16.10
N PHE A 126 -2.13 -2.34 16.24
CA PHE A 126 -1.53 -1.61 17.36
C PHE A 126 -1.76 -0.09 17.28
N ILE A 127 -1.77 0.50 16.08
CA ILE A 127 -2.09 1.93 15.89
C ILE A 127 -3.57 2.16 16.14
N LEU A 128 -4.43 1.27 15.64
CA LEU A 128 -5.87 1.31 15.95
C LEU A 128 -6.13 1.17 17.45
N LYS A 129 -5.42 0.27 18.14
CA LYS A 129 -5.49 0.12 19.60
C LYS A 129 -4.96 1.36 20.32
N PHE A 130 -3.87 1.97 19.87
CA PHE A 130 -3.33 3.20 20.45
C PHE A 130 -4.31 4.37 20.29
N ILE A 131 -4.83 4.59 19.08
CA ILE A 131 -5.86 5.60 18.80
C ILE A 131 -7.11 5.35 19.66
N ASN A 132 -7.61 4.11 19.72
CA ASN A 132 -8.80 3.78 20.50
C ASN A 132 -8.57 3.87 22.02
N LYS A 133 -7.37 3.55 22.50
CA LYS A 133 -6.99 3.70 23.91
C LYS A 133 -6.96 5.17 24.32
N ASN A 134 -6.25 6.01 23.55
CA ASN A 134 -6.17 7.44 23.82
C ASN A 134 -7.51 8.17 23.61
N ARG A 135 -8.39 7.65 22.74
CA ARG A 135 -9.75 8.18 22.56
C ARG A 135 -10.69 7.86 23.72
N LYS A 136 -10.47 6.74 24.43
CA LYS A 136 -11.22 6.43 25.66
C LYS A 136 -10.76 7.28 26.84
N GLU A 137 -9.44 7.51 26.95
CA GLU A 137 -8.86 8.36 28.00
C GLU A 137 -9.34 9.82 27.87
N LEU A 138 -9.57 10.33 26.65
CA LEU A 138 -10.17 11.66 26.44
C LEU A 138 -11.67 11.76 26.78
N ASN A 139 -12.41 10.64 26.78
CA ASN A 139 -13.86 10.66 27.05
C ASN A 139 -14.18 10.41 28.53
N GLU A 140 -13.23 9.91 29.33
CA GLU A 140 -13.43 9.70 30.78
C GLU A 140 -13.04 10.95 31.61
N ASP A 141 -12.19 11.85 31.09
CA ASP A 141 -11.72 13.03 31.81
C ASP A 141 -12.55 14.32 31.58
N ASP A 142 -13.47 14.34 30.60
CA ASP A 142 -14.28 15.53 30.26
C ASP A 142 -15.66 15.60 30.96
N ILE A 143 -15.97 14.72 31.92
CA ILE A 143 -17.29 14.73 32.61
C ILE A 143 -17.25 15.33 34.02
N ASP A 144 -16.09 15.57 34.66
CA ASP A 144 -16.06 15.98 36.08
C ASP A 144 -15.43 17.36 36.39
N VAL A 145 -15.29 18.25 35.40
CA VAL A 145 -14.79 19.63 35.64
C VAL A 145 -15.87 20.71 35.51
N TYR A 146 -17.09 20.39 35.07
CA TYR A 146 -18.23 21.34 35.04
C TYR A 146 -19.38 20.98 35.99
N GLY A 147 -19.13 20.13 36.99
CA GLY A 147 -20.13 19.63 37.93
C GLY A 147 -19.95 20.09 39.37
N LYS A 148 -19.65 21.37 39.65
CA LYS A 148 -19.88 22.04 40.96
C LYS A 148 -19.56 23.53 40.90
N ILE A 149 -20.52 24.30 40.39
CA ILE A 149 -20.76 25.66 40.88
C ILE A 149 -22.15 25.63 41.53
N GLN A 150 -22.17 25.46 42.84
CA GLN A 150 -23.20 25.94 43.76
C GLN A 150 -22.53 26.23 45.09
#